data_AF-A0A7X6TDI8-F1
#
_entry.id   AF-A0A7X6TDI8-F1
#
_cell.length_a   1.000
_cell.length_b   1.000
_cell.length_c   1.000
_cell.angle_alpha   90.00
_cell.angle_beta   90.00
_cell.angle_gamma   90.00
#
_symmetry.space_group_name_H-M   'P 1'
#
loop_
_entity.id
_entity.type
_entity.pdbx_description
1 polymer ?
#
loop_
_entity_poly.entity_id
_entity_poly.type
_entity_poly.pdbx_seq_one_letter_code
_entity_poly.pdbx_strand_id
1 'polypeptide(L)'
;LVPAASLPSIGLMRDVNKWPDRDARKSSKKQDKIIFHFLNPNTIEEIRKAIKIGNDLRLHASLGYNPEDAAMQGVVSELRHAAPDDPILEYRYRGMRIRRSSLEKGSGLYKLALQIYLGDVVFRQIEAFKQATDKEDKKIIWKDFIKTKVFDKEIPYNQEKWLDISGLIIPEAAVEYLIGCIERGKFTTVDELEDRWEELYQTYQVREWAYAYPLIAELRNIALRDIKPSTLLTVLEEWQEASLTLNNQALLDAELELSMKRSFAPEEGEVPNSFVEKLRKYISEIPHKADTAKQFIKDNIILNNLH
;
A
#
# COMPACT_ATOMS: atom_id res chain seq x y z
N LEU A 1 -8.19 -14.42 16.88
CA LEU A 1 -7.35 -13.69 15.91
C LEU A 1 -7.83 -12.24 15.84
N VAL A 2 -6.91 -11.27 15.77
CA VAL A 2 -7.22 -9.86 15.51
C VAL A 2 -6.58 -9.50 14.16
N PRO A 3 -7.37 -9.36 13.08
CA PRO A 3 -6.84 -8.95 11.78
C PRO A 3 -6.17 -7.58 11.85
N ALA A 4 -5.15 -7.38 11.03
CA ALA A 4 -4.39 -6.12 10.91
C ALA A 4 -3.75 -5.58 12.20
N ALA A 5 -3.69 -6.35 13.30
CA ALA A 5 -3.21 -5.88 14.59
C ALA A 5 -1.80 -5.28 14.57
N SER A 6 -0.94 -5.75 13.66
CA SER A 6 0.43 -5.27 13.52
C SER A 6 0.55 -3.94 12.77
N LEU A 7 -0.44 -3.54 11.97
CA LEU A 7 -0.38 -2.33 11.12
C LEU A 7 -0.06 -1.05 11.92
N PRO A 8 -0.73 -0.77 13.04
CA PRO A 8 -0.43 0.41 13.85
C PRO A 8 0.59 0.13 14.96
N SER A 9 1.41 -0.91 14.87
CA SER A 9 2.36 -1.25 15.93
C SER A 9 3.72 -0.59 15.73
N ILE A 10 4.38 -0.25 16.83
CA ILE A 10 5.76 0.29 16.78
C ILE A 10 6.74 -0.75 16.26
N GLY A 11 6.47 -2.04 16.47
CA GLY A 11 7.26 -3.15 15.95
C GLY A 11 7.31 -3.13 14.42
N LEU A 12 6.15 -3.02 13.77
CA LEU A 12 6.08 -2.93 12.32
C LEU A 12 6.79 -1.68 11.79
N MET A 13 6.55 -0.51 12.41
CA MET A 13 7.19 0.74 11.98
C MET A 13 8.73 0.65 12.09
N ARG A 14 9.25 -0.02 13.12
CA ARG A 14 10.69 -0.30 13.23
C ARG A 14 11.18 -1.23 12.12
N ASP A 15 10.46 -2.32 11.85
CA ASP A 15 10.85 -3.29 10.83
C ASP A 15 10.84 -2.71 9.41
N VAL A 16 9.85 -1.88 9.09
CA VAL A 16 9.75 -1.17 7.81
C VAL A 16 10.96 -0.26 7.57
N ASN A 17 11.40 0.48 8.60
CA ASN A 17 12.53 1.39 8.49
C ASN A 17 13.90 0.71 8.67
N LYS A 18 13.93 -0.51 9.23
CA LYS A 18 15.16 -1.21 9.61
C LYS A 18 16.10 -1.45 8.44
N TRP A 19 15.59 -1.92 7.30
CA TRP A 19 16.42 -2.26 6.14
C TRP A 19 16.84 -1.02 5.34
N PRO A 20 15.96 -0.05 5.05
CA PRO A 20 16.37 1.23 4.46
C PRO A 20 17.47 1.94 5.25
N ASP A 21 17.30 2.08 6.58
CA ASP A 21 18.27 2.76 7.45
C ASP A 21 19.62 2.04 7.52
N ARG A 22 19.67 0.76 7.14
CA ARG A 22 20.87 -0.09 7.16
C ARG A 22 21.44 -0.35 5.76
N ASP A 23 20.85 0.18 4.69
CA ASP A 23 21.37 -0.02 3.33
C ASP A 23 22.69 0.73 3.15
N ALA A 24 23.80 0.01 3.32
CA ALA A 24 25.16 0.51 3.15
C ALA A 24 25.79 0.10 1.81
N ARG A 25 25.00 -0.33 0.82
CA ARG A 25 25.52 -0.76 -0.50
C ARG A 25 26.17 0.43 -1.24
N LYS A 26 27.48 0.34 -1.48
CA LYS A 26 28.30 1.38 -2.12
C LYS A 26 28.53 1.20 -3.62
N SER A 27 28.17 0.04 -4.19
CA SER A 27 28.38 -0.24 -5.61
C SER A 27 27.62 0.78 -6.48
N SER A 28 28.27 1.29 -7.52
CA SER A 28 27.62 2.12 -8.54
C SER A 28 26.60 1.32 -9.35
N LYS A 29 26.86 0.02 -9.57
CA LYS A 29 25.92 -0.95 -10.14
C LYS A 29 25.42 -1.87 -9.03
N LYS A 30 24.26 -1.54 -8.44
CA LYS A 30 23.61 -2.41 -7.45
C LYS A 30 22.92 -3.56 -8.18
N GLN A 31 23.39 -4.80 -7.98
CA GLN A 31 22.75 -5.98 -8.58
C GLN A 31 21.38 -6.27 -7.94
N ASP A 32 21.26 -6.11 -6.62
CA ASP A 32 19.96 -6.28 -5.95
C ASP A 32 19.07 -5.06 -6.16
N LYS A 33 17.93 -5.29 -6.81
CA LYS A 33 16.93 -4.27 -7.14
C LYS A 33 15.82 -4.24 -6.10
N ILE A 34 16.07 -3.54 -4.99
CA ILE A 34 15.20 -3.57 -3.81
C ILE A 34 14.25 -2.37 -3.81
N ILE A 35 12.94 -2.65 -3.76
CA ILE A 35 11.89 -1.66 -3.50
C ILE A 35 11.58 -1.67 -2.00
N PHE A 36 11.90 -0.59 -1.32
CA PHE A 36 11.75 -0.47 0.14
C PHE A 36 10.34 -0.05 0.60
N HIS A 37 9.40 0.15 -0.32
CA HIS A 37 8.05 0.59 0.04
C HIS A 37 7.32 -0.49 0.83
N PHE A 38 6.95 -0.17 2.07
CA PHE A 38 6.14 -1.05 2.93
C PHE A 38 4.78 -1.37 2.28
N LEU A 39 4.04 -0.32 1.93
CA LEU A 39 2.82 -0.45 1.13
C LEU A 39 3.20 -0.36 -0.34
N ASN A 40 3.03 -1.46 -1.04
CA ASN A 40 3.34 -1.63 -2.45
C ASN A 40 2.23 -2.51 -3.08
N PRO A 41 2.17 -2.63 -4.41
CA PRO A 41 1.11 -3.41 -5.05
C PRO A 41 0.96 -4.84 -4.51
N ASN A 42 2.05 -5.54 -4.18
CA ASN A 42 2.00 -6.89 -3.62
C ASN A 42 1.33 -6.92 -2.25
N THR A 43 1.71 -6.02 -1.32
CA THR A 43 1.10 -5.98 0.02
C THR A 43 -0.35 -5.47 -0.03
N ILE A 44 -0.66 -4.58 -0.98
CA ILE A 44 -2.02 -4.05 -1.15
C ILE A 44 -2.98 -5.11 -1.68
N GLU A 45 -2.54 -6.01 -2.56
CA GLU A 45 -3.38 -7.13 -2.98
C GLU A 45 -3.76 -8.06 -1.81
N GLU A 46 -2.83 -8.34 -0.90
CA GLU A 46 -3.14 -9.11 0.32
C GLU A 46 -4.11 -8.36 1.24
N ILE A 47 -3.98 -7.04 1.36
CA ILE A 47 -4.92 -6.19 2.09
C ILE A 47 -6.31 -6.24 1.44
N ARG A 48 -6.41 -6.13 0.11
CA ARG A 48 -7.67 -6.21 -0.63
C ARG A 48 -8.36 -7.56 -0.46
N LYS A 49 -7.60 -8.66 -0.55
CA LYS A 49 -8.10 -10.01 -0.26
C LYS A 49 -8.63 -10.12 1.17
N ALA A 50 -7.92 -9.56 2.15
CA ALA A 50 -8.35 -9.57 3.54
C ALA A 50 -9.65 -8.76 3.75
N ILE A 51 -9.80 -7.61 3.10
CA ILE A 51 -11.04 -6.81 3.11
C ILE A 51 -12.20 -7.62 2.51
N LYS A 52 -11.98 -8.27 1.35
CA LYS A 52 -12.98 -9.11 0.70
C LYS A 52 -13.45 -10.24 1.62
N ILE A 53 -12.52 -11.00 2.19
CA ILE A 53 -12.82 -12.05 3.18
C ILE A 53 -13.62 -11.48 4.36
N GLY A 54 -13.25 -10.30 4.87
CA GLY A 54 -13.97 -9.66 5.95
C GLY A 54 -15.41 -9.28 5.59
N ASN A 55 -15.64 -8.79 4.37
CA ASN A 55 -16.98 -8.48 3.87
C ASN A 55 -17.82 -9.75 3.67
N ASP A 56 -17.22 -10.80 3.10
CA ASP A 56 -17.89 -12.09 2.90
C ASP A 56 -18.34 -12.69 4.24
N LEU A 57 -17.45 -12.69 5.25
CA LEU A 57 -17.78 -13.15 6.61
C LEU A 57 -18.97 -12.38 7.21
N ARG A 58 -19.04 -11.06 7.00
CA ARG A 58 -20.16 -10.22 7.48
C ARG A 58 -21.45 -10.53 6.73
N LEU A 59 -21.37 -10.67 5.41
CA LEU A 59 -22.52 -10.96 4.56
C LEU A 59 -23.14 -12.31 4.94
N HIS A 60 -22.33 -13.36 5.04
CA HIS A 60 -22.80 -14.67 5.47
C HIS A 60 -23.44 -14.64 6.87
N ALA A 61 -22.89 -13.85 7.79
CA ALA A 61 -23.51 -13.68 9.10
C ALA A 61 -24.88 -12.98 9.04
N SER A 62 -25.07 -12.05 8.10
CA SER A 62 -26.35 -11.32 7.93
C SER A 62 -27.43 -12.13 7.22
N LEU A 63 -27.06 -13.06 6.35
CA LEU A 63 -28.00 -13.88 5.57
C LEU A 63 -28.51 -15.12 6.34
N GLY A 64 -27.94 -15.40 7.51
CA GLY A 64 -28.19 -16.64 8.26
C GLY A 64 -27.32 -17.79 7.73
N TYR A 65 -26.74 -18.57 8.64
CA TYR A 65 -25.89 -19.70 8.31
C TYR A 65 -26.72 -20.89 7.81
N ASN A 66 -26.51 -21.32 6.56
CA ASN A 66 -26.98 -22.62 6.07
C ASN A 66 -25.82 -23.64 6.14
N PRO A 67 -25.94 -24.72 6.94
CA PRO A 67 -24.91 -25.76 7.05
C PRO A 67 -24.55 -26.43 5.70
N GLU A 68 -25.47 -26.44 4.73
CA GLU A 68 -25.23 -27.05 3.41
C GLU A 68 -24.33 -26.21 2.50
N ASP A 69 -24.24 -24.89 2.72
CA ASP A 69 -23.39 -23.97 1.94
C ASP A 69 -21.89 -24.14 2.29
N ALA A 70 -21.59 -24.73 3.46
CA ALA A 70 -20.22 -24.92 3.96
C ALA A 70 -19.37 -25.88 3.10
N ALA A 71 -19.99 -26.69 2.25
CA ALA A 71 -19.29 -27.57 1.31
C ALA A 71 -18.67 -26.82 0.12
N MET A 72 -19.06 -25.56 -0.12
CA MET A 72 -18.57 -24.77 -1.24
C MET A 72 -17.35 -23.92 -0.84
N GLN A 73 -16.20 -24.59 -0.78
CA GLN A 73 -14.83 -24.02 -0.76
C GLN A 73 -14.54 -22.90 0.28
N GLY A 74 -14.08 -23.29 1.46
CA GLY A 74 -13.12 -22.50 2.25
C GLY A 74 -13.65 -21.37 3.13
N VAL A 75 -14.94 -21.05 3.08
CA VAL A 75 -15.59 -20.04 3.94
C VAL A 75 -16.48 -20.74 4.96
N VAL A 76 -15.88 -21.34 5.99
CA VAL A 76 -16.65 -21.93 7.10
C VAL A 76 -16.97 -20.84 8.13
N SER A 77 -17.98 -20.01 7.84
CA SER A 77 -18.53 -19.05 8.81
C SER A 77 -19.55 -19.75 9.73
N GLU A 78 -19.11 -20.74 10.49
CA GLU A 78 -19.96 -21.32 11.54
C GLU A 78 -20.28 -20.24 12.59
N LEU A 79 -21.48 -19.68 12.52
CA LEU A 79 -22.03 -18.79 13.52
C LEU A 79 -22.41 -19.61 14.75
N ARG A 80 -21.83 -19.28 15.90
CA ARG A 80 -22.23 -19.90 17.16
C ARG A 80 -23.51 -19.22 17.67
N HIS A 81 -24.68 -19.76 17.30
CA HIS A 81 -26.01 -19.51 17.92
C HIS A 81 -26.19 -18.12 18.55
N ALA A 82 -26.13 -17.08 17.75
CA ALA A 82 -26.19 -15.70 18.18
C ALA A 82 -27.14 -14.98 17.23
N ALA A 83 -28.18 -14.34 17.76
CA ALA A 83 -29.01 -13.43 16.98
C ALA A 83 -28.11 -12.37 16.29
N PRO A 84 -28.52 -11.75 15.17
CA PRO A 84 -27.74 -10.72 14.49
C PRO A 84 -27.22 -9.59 15.42
N ASP A 85 -27.93 -9.37 16.52
CA ASP A 85 -27.68 -8.33 17.52
C ASP A 85 -26.88 -8.82 18.74
N ASP A 86 -26.36 -10.05 18.70
CA ASP A 86 -25.60 -10.62 19.80
C ASP A 86 -24.26 -9.87 19.99
N PRO A 87 -23.97 -9.35 21.20
CA PRO A 87 -22.72 -8.67 21.50
C PRO A 87 -21.47 -9.58 21.39
N ILE A 88 -21.65 -10.90 21.29
CA ILE A 88 -20.58 -11.92 21.19
C ILE A 88 -20.61 -12.60 19.81
N LEU A 89 -20.95 -11.88 18.74
CA LEU A 89 -20.81 -12.46 17.39
C LEU A 89 -19.33 -12.81 17.11
N GLU A 90 -19.09 -14.09 16.83
CA GLU A 90 -17.78 -14.63 16.42
C GLU A 90 -17.89 -15.32 15.05
N TYR A 91 -16.90 -15.06 14.19
CA TYR A 91 -16.70 -15.77 12.93
C TYR A 91 -15.68 -16.89 13.10
N ARG A 92 -15.87 -18.00 12.39
CA ARG A 92 -14.81 -18.98 12.14
C ARG A 92 -14.24 -18.75 10.74
N TYR A 93 -12.91 -18.84 10.61
CA TYR A 93 -12.23 -18.79 9.32
C TYR A 93 -10.94 -19.59 9.40
N ARG A 94 -10.80 -20.64 8.57
CA ARG A 94 -9.63 -21.55 8.56
C ARG A 94 -9.22 -22.03 9.96
N GLY A 95 -10.19 -22.46 10.77
CA GLY A 95 -9.97 -22.93 12.14
C GLY A 95 -9.70 -21.82 13.18
N MET A 96 -9.63 -20.56 12.78
CA MET A 96 -9.46 -19.42 13.69
C MET A 96 -10.80 -18.80 14.07
N ARG A 97 -10.90 -18.32 15.33
CA ARG A 97 -12.02 -17.51 15.81
C ARG A 97 -11.71 -16.02 15.72
N ILE A 98 -12.64 -15.25 15.17
CA ILE A 98 -12.53 -13.81 14.97
C ILE A 98 -13.78 -13.14 15.54
N ARG A 99 -13.64 -12.29 16.56
CA ARG A 99 -14.78 -11.50 17.10
C ARG A 99 -15.21 -10.44 16.08
N ARG A 100 -16.51 -10.12 16.03
CA ARG A 100 -17.07 -9.04 15.19
C ARG A 100 -16.29 -7.73 15.35
N SER A 101 -16.12 -7.27 16.59
CA SER A 101 -15.36 -6.06 16.90
C SER A 101 -13.90 -6.11 16.43
N SER A 102 -13.26 -7.28 16.47
CA SER A 102 -11.89 -7.46 15.96
C SER A 102 -11.84 -7.41 14.45
N LEU A 103 -12.82 -8.00 13.75
CA LEU A 103 -12.92 -7.92 12.29
C LEU A 103 -13.23 -6.49 11.84
N GLU A 104 -14.10 -5.77 12.55
CA GLU A 104 -14.42 -4.35 12.32
C GLU A 104 -13.20 -3.47 12.46
N LYS A 105 -12.50 -3.56 13.60
CA LYS A 105 -11.25 -2.84 13.84
C LYS A 105 -10.21 -3.15 12.77
N GLY A 106 -10.02 -4.44 12.46
CA GLY A 106 -9.05 -4.87 11.45
C GLY A 106 -9.38 -4.36 10.05
N SER A 107 -10.66 -4.37 9.66
CA SER A 107 -11.11 -3.82 8.37
C SER A 107 -10.87 -2.31 8.29
N GLY A 108 -11.07 -1.59 9.39
CA GLY A 108 -10.72 -0.17 9.49
C GLY A 108 -9.23 0.06 9.24
N LEU A 109 -8.36 -0.72 9.89
CA LEU A 109 -6.90 -0.61 9.70
C LEU A 109 -6.47 -0.94 8.27
N TYR A 110 -7.07 -1.95 7.63
CA TYR A 110 -6.82 -2.24 6.22
C TYR A 110 -7.24 -1.09 5.30
N LYS A 111 -8.37 -0.43 5.59
CA LYS A 111 -8.79 0.77 4.85
C LYS A 111 -7.79 1.92 5.01
N LEU A 112 -7.28 2.16 6.22
CA LEU A 112 -6.24 3.18 6.45
C LEU A 112 -4.99 2.88 5.63
N ALA A 113 -4.51 1.64 5.62
CA ALA A 113 -3.35 1.25 4.81
C ALA A 113 -3.60 1.49 3.31
N LEU A 114 -4.80 1.18 2.81
CA LEU A 114 -5.16 1.45 1.41
C LEU A 114 -5.14 2.95 1.07
N GLN A 115 -5.63 3.81 1.97
CA GLN A 115 -5.61 5.26 1.82
C GLN A 115 -4.17 5.82 1.85
N ILE A 116 -3.33 5.32 2.78
CA ILE A 116 -1.91 5.68 2.86
C ILE A 116 -1.20 5.29 1.55
N TYR A 117 -1.42 4.08 1.06
CA TYR A 117 -0.82 3.62 -0.18
C TYR A 117 -1.18 4.51 -1.38
N LEU A 118 -2.47 4.80 -1.57
CA LEU A 118 -2.90 5.60 -2.72
C LEU A 118 -2.34 7.01 -2.67
N GLY A 119 -2.31 7.65 -1.49
CA GLY A 119 -1.67 8.96 -1.35
C GLY A 119 -0.17 8.90 -1.63
N ASP A 120 0.54 7.90 -1.10
CA ASP A 120 1.98 7.71 -1.33
C ASP A 120 2.30 7.57 -2.83
N VAL A 121 1.48 6.85 -3.59
CA VAL A 121 1.63 6.72 -5.04
C VAL A 121 1.34 8.06 -5.76
N VAL A 122 0.34 8.83 -5.31
CA VAL A 122 0.07 10.17 -5.84
C VAL A 122 1.24 11.12 -5.57
N PHE A 123 1.83 11.09 -4.37
CA PHE A 123 3.04 11.86 -4.06
C PHE A 123 4.18 11.52 -5.01
N ARG A 124 4.48 10.23 -5.20
CA ARG A 124 5.52 9.80 -6.13
C ARG A 124 5.25 10.30 -7.55
N GLN A 125 3.99 10.22 -8.01
CA GLN A 125 3.61 10.73 -9.33
C GLN A 125 3.88 12.24 -9.46
N ILE A 126 3.52 13.03 -8.46
CA ILE A 126 3.82 14.47 -8.41
C ILE A 126 5.34 14.71 -8.51
N GLU A 127 6.14 14.00 -7.72
CA GLU A 127 7.60 14.16 -7.71
C GLU A 127 8.24 13.76 -9.04
N ALA A 128 7.76 12.71 -9.70
CA ALA A 128 8.22 12.34 -11.04
C ALA A 128 7.94 13.43 -12.08
N PHE A 129 6.82 14.14 -11.98
CA PHE A 129 6.54 15.29 -12.85
C PHE A 129 7.48 16.45 -12.57
N LYS A 130 7.71 16.80 -11.30
CA LYS A 130 8.65 17.88 -10.92
C LYS A 130 10.06 17.62 -11.45
N GLN A 131 10.54 16.38 -11.38
CA GLN A 131 11.86 16.00 -11.88
C GLN A 131 11.95 16.02 -13.41
N ALA A 132 10.85 15.73 -14.12
CA ALA A 132 10.85 15.66 -15.58
C ALA A 132 10.74 17.02 -16.29
N THR A 133 10.22 18.06 -15.63
CA THR A 133 9.90 19.33 -16.30
C THR A 133 10.97 20.42 -16.21
N ASP A 134 12.06 20.22 -15.44
CA ASP A 134 13.14 21.19 -15.14
C ASP A 134 12.66 22.60 -14.71
N LYS A 135 11.36 22.78 -14.46
CA LYS A 135 10.70 24.05 -14.15
C LYS A 135 9.47 23.79 -13.27
N GLU A 136 9.43 24.43 -12.11
CA GLU A 136 8.31 24.37 -11.15
C GLU A 136 7.04 25.08 -11.67
N ASP A 137 7.15 25.99 -12.65
CA ASP A 137 6.04 26.88 -13.06
C ASP A 137 5.26 26.45 -14.32
N LYS A 138 5.50 25.24 -14.86
CA LYS A 138 4.80 24.80 -16.07
C LYS A 138 3.43 24.21 -15.73
N LYS A 139 2.37 24.77 -16.32
CA LYS A 139 1.04 24.14 -16.32
C LYS A 139 1.12 22.75 -16.98
N ILE A 140 0.58 21.75 -16.28
CA ILE A 140 0.55 20.35 -16.67
C ILE A 140 -0.86 20.02 -17.17
N ILE A 141 -0.96 19.52 -18.39
CA ILE A 141 -2.25 19.06 -18.94
C ILE A 141 -2.67 17.79 -18.19
N TRP A 142 -3.90 17.74 -17.68
CA TRP A 142 -4.43 16.61 -16.91
C TRP A 142 -4.20 15.27 -17.60
N LYS A 143 -4.45 15.20 -18.91
CA LYS A 143 -4.24 14.00 -19.72
C LYS A 143 -2.80 13.51 -19.69
N ASP A 144 -1.83 14.42 -19.67
CA ASP A 144 -0.41 14.07 -19.59
C ASP A 144 -0.06 13.63 -18.16
N PHE A 145 -0.62 14.27 -17.14
CA PHE A 145 -0.42 13.90 -15.74
C PHE A 145 -0.83 12.45 -15.43
N ILE A 146 -1.98 12.04 -15.96
CA ILE A 146 -2.53 10.69 -15.74
C ILE A 146 -1.99 9.66 -16.73
N LYS A 147 -1.29 10.08 -17.80
CA LYS A 147 -0.80 9.17 -18.82
C LYS A 147 0.15 8.15 -18.20
N THR A 148 -0.16 6.87 -18.38
CA THR A 148 0.76 5.79 -18.03
C THR A 148 1.57 5.43 -19.27
N LYS A 149 2.90 5.50 -19.17
CA LYS A 149 3.81 5.06 -20.25
C LYS A 149 3.93 3.53 -20.33
N VAL A 150 3.26 2.79 -19.44
CA VAL A 150 3.29 1.31 -19.40
C VAL A 150 2.73 0.72 -20.69
N PHE A 151 1.77 1.40 -21.32
CA PHE A 151 1.14 0.97 -22.57
C PHE A 151 1.94 1.31 -23.84
N ASP A 152 3.01 2.10 -23.71
CA ASP A 152 3.85 2.51 -24.87
C ASP A 152 4.91 1.43 -25.23
N LYS A 153 5.06 0.37 -24.42
CA LYS A 153 5.95 -0.79 -24.70
C LYS A 153 5.17 -2.10 -24.61
N GLU A 154 5.56 -3.09 -25.41
CA GLU A 154 5.05 -4.48 -25.42
C GLU A 154 5.31 -5.21 -24.09
N ILE A 155 4.67 -4.75 -23.00
CA ILE A 155 4.75 -5.43 -21.71
C ILE A 155 3.31 -5.78 -21.33
N PRO A 156 2.94 -7.07 -21.43
CA PRO A 156 1.63 -7.53 -21.03
C PRO A 156 1.34 -7.08 -19.60
N TYR A 157 0.24 -6.36 -19.46
CA TYR A 157 -0.24 -5.91 -18.17
C TYR A 157 -1.38 -6.83 -17.75
N ASN A 158 -1.12 -7.73 -16.80
CA ASN A 158 -2.17 -8.30 -15.97
C ASN A 158 -2.16 -7.49 -14.66
N GLN A 159 -3.33 -6.98 -14.30
CA GLN A 159 -3.52 -6.00 -13.21
C GLN A 159 -3.52 -6.61 -11.82
N GLU A 160 -3.54 -7.93 -11.70
CA GLU A 160 -4.09 -8.56 -10.50
C GLU A 160 -3.03 -9.12 -9.57
N LYS A 161 -1.85 -9.48 -10.08
CA LYS A 161 -0.82 -10.11 -9.25
C LYS A 161 0.55 -9.47 -9.42
N TRP A 162 1.11 -9.09 -8.28
CA TRP A 162 2.48 -8.62 -8.15
C TRP A 162 3.27 -9.61 -7.32
N LEU A 163 4.54 -9.78 -7.67
CA LEU A 163 5.47 -10.70 -7.04
C LEU A 163 6.63 -9.92 -6.40
N ASP A 164 7.11 -10.41 -5.27
CA ASP A 164 8.40 -10.03 -4.70
C ASP A 164 9.44 -11.05 -5.16
N ILE A 165 10.39 -10.60 -5.98
CA ILE A 165 11.53 -11.40 -6.42
C ILE A 165 12.80 -10.79 -5.82
N SER A 166 13.13 -11.23 -4.61
CA SER A 166 14.33 -10.83 -3.88
C SER A 166 14.42 -9.31 -3.67
N GLY A 167 13.30 -8.68 -3.30
CA GLY A 167 13.16 -7.24 -3.09
C GLY A 167 12.69 -6.48 -4.32
N LEU A 168 12.73 -7.07 -5.52
CA LEU A 168 12.14 -6.46 -6.71
C LEU A 168 10.65 -6.75 -6.75
N ILE A 169 9.83 -5.71 -6.63
CA ILE A 169 8.37 -5.81 -6.72
C ILE A 169 7.95 -5.57 -8.17
N ILE A 170 7.41 -6.59 -8.84
CA ILE A 170 7.03 -6.52 -10.26
C ILE A 170 5.73 -7.27 -10.57
N PRO A 171 4.98 -6.88 -11.61
CA PRO A 171 3.79 -7.62 -12.04
C PRO A 171 4.16 -9.04 -12.47
N GLU A 172 3.33 -10.03 -12.11
CA GLU A 172 3.51 -11.43 -12.49
C GLU A 172 3.65 -11.60 -14.01
N ALA A 173 2.85 -10.86 -14.79
CA ALA A 173 2.95 -10.90 -16.24
C ALA A 173 4.32 -10.45 -16.79
N ALA A 174 5.03 -9.56 -16.09
CA ALA A 174 6.39 -9.17 -16.48
C ALA A 174 7.40 -10.30 -16.21
N VAL A 175 7.16 -11.10 -15.17
CA VAL A 175 7.95 -12.28 -14.81
C VAL A 175 7.72 -13.40 -15.81
N GLU A 176 6.46 -13.71 -16.11
CA GLU A 176 6.08 -14.72 -17.12
C GLU A 176 6.66 -14.37 -18.50
N TYR A 177 6.60 -13.09 -18.88
CA TYR A 177 7.24 -12.63 -20.11
C TYR A 177 8.75 -12.85 -20.10
N LEU A 178 9.41 -12.55 -18.98
CA LEU A 178 10.85 -12.74 -18.81
C LEU A 178 11.23 -14.23 -18.91
N ILE A 179 10.51 -15.11 -18.22
CA ILE A 179 10.68 -16.58 -18.28
C ILE A 179 10.60 -17.04 -19.73
N GLY A 180 9.54 -16.69 -20.45
CA GLY A 180 9.39 -17.10 -21.85
C GLY A 180 10.49 -16.56 -22.76
N CYS A 181 11.05 -15.37 -22.47
CA CYS A 181 12.19 -14.83 -23.21
C CYS A 181 13.46 -15.64 -22.96
N ILE A 182 13.70 -16.06 -21.72
CA ILE A 182 14.82 -16.95 -21.35
C ILE A 182 14.68 -18.31 -22.04
N GLU A 183 13.50 -18.93 -21.95
CA GLU A 183 13.24 -20.25 -22.57
C GLU A 183 13.43 -20.27 -24.09
N ARG A 184 13.15 -19.13 -24.75
CA ARG A 184 13.35 -18.96 -26.20
C ARG A 184 14.78 -18.54 -26.58
N GLY A 185 15.69 -18.45 -25.63
CA GLY A 185 17.07 -18.03 -25.87
C GLY A 185 17.21 -16.58 -26.33
N LYS A 186 16.26 -15.68 -25.98
CA LYS A 186 16.36 -14.25 -26.31
C LYS A 186 17.49 -13.55 -25.56
N PHE A 187 17.86 -14.06 -24.39
CA PHE A 187 19.01 -13.61 -23.62
C PHE A 187 20.11 -14.65 -23.77
N THR A 188 21.25 -14.22 -24.31
CA THR A 188 22.42 -15.05 -24.56
C THR A 188 23.53 -14.83 -23.53
N THR A 189 23.42 -13.76 -22.74
CA THR A 189 24.37 -13.42 -21.68
C THR A 189 23.69 -13.01 -20.38
N VAL A 190 24.44 -13.05 -19.26
CA VAL A 190 23.97 -12.57 -17.96
C VAL A 190 23.77 -11.05 -17.97
N ASP A 191 24.61 -10.31 -18.69
CA ASP A 191 24.52 -8.84 -18.76
C ASP A 191 23.19 -8.39 -19.41
N GLU A 192 22.74 -9.06 -20.47
CA GLU A 192 21.44 -8.76 -21.10
C GLU A 192 20.26 -9.00 -20.13
N LEU A 193 20.38 -10.00 -19.25
CA LEU A 193 19.40 -10.27 -18.22
C LEU A 193 19.46 -9.22 -17.10
N GLU A 194 20.66 -8.80 -16.69
CA GLU A 194 20.85 -7.72 -15.71
C GLU A 194 20.27 -6.39 -16.21
N ASP A 195 20.48 -6.06 -17.49
CA ASP A 195 19.90 -4.85 -18.11
C ASP A 195 18.38 -4.89 -18.11
N ARG A 196 17.79 -6.07 -18.38
CA ARG A 196 16.35 -6.25 -18.28
C ARG A 196 15.85 -6.13 -16.83
N TRP A 197 16.63 -6.60 -15.85
CA TRP A 197 16.32 -6.47 -14.43
C TRP A 197 16.38 -5.00 -13.98
N GLU A 198 17.37 -4.24 -14.46
CA GLU A 198 17.47 -2.79 -14.27
C GLU A 198 16.25 -2.08 -14.86
N GLU A 199 15.85 -2.40 -16.10
CA GLU A 199 14.67 -1.78 -16.71
C GLU A 199 13.40 -2.02 -15.87
N LEU A 200 13.22 -3.25 -15.36
CA LEU A 200 12.08 -3.58 -14.51
C LEU A 200 12.08 -2.74 -13.22
N TYR A 201 13.24 -2.59 -12.59
CA TYR A 201 13.41 -1.75 -11.41
C TYR A 201 13.15 -0.26 -11.70
N GLN A 202 13.76 0.29 -12.75
CA GLN A 202 13.60 1.70 -13.14
C GLN A 202 12.16 2.02 -13.59
N THR A 203 11.41 1.03 -14.08
CA THR A 203 10.01 1.20 -14.47
C THR A 203 9.00 0.92 -13.35
N TYR A 204 9.46 0.58 -12.13
CA TYR A 204 8.60 0.27 -10.99
C TYR A 204 7.52 1.33 -10.77
N GLN A 205 7.92 2.60 -10.63
CA GLN A 205 6.99 3.68 -10.28
C GLN A 205 5.90 3.87 -11.34
N VAL A 206 6.25 3.78 -12.62
CA VAL A 206 5.28 3.93 -13.72
C VAL A 206 4.26 2.79 -13.71
N ARG A 207 4.69 1.57 -13.35
CA ARG A 207 3.81 0.40 -13.18
C ARG A 207 2.95 0.50 -11.94
N GLU A 208 3.51 0.98 -10.84
CA GLU A 208 2.79 1.24 -9.60
C GLU A 208 1.67 2.26 -9.84
N TRP A 209 1.94 3.33 -10.58
CA TRP A 209 0.92 4.29 -11.01
C TRP A 209 -0.17 3.63 -11.89
N ALA A 210 0.22 2.81 -12.87
CA ALA A 210 -0.74 2.11 -13.73
C ALA A 210 -1.64 1.13 -12.97
N TYR A 211 -1.18 0.65 -11.81
CA TYR A 211 -1.96 -0.18 -10.88
C TYR A 211 -2.83 0.66 -9.94
N ALA A 212 -2.27 1.70 -9.32
CA ALA A 212 -2.99 2.52 -8.35
C ALA A 212 -4.08 3.40 -8.99
N TYR A 213 -3.87 3.88 -10.22
CA TYR A 213 -4.81 4.80 -10.86
C TYR A 213 -6.20 4.17 -11.14
N PRO A 214 -6.31 2.96 -11.72
CA PRO A 214 -7.58 2.23 -11.79
C PRO A 214 -8.17 1.90 -10.42
N LEU A 215 -7.33 1.59 -9.43
CA LEU A 215 -7.77 1.29 -8.07
C LEU A 215 -8.45 2.51 -7.41
N ILE A 216 -8.01 3.73 -7.70
CA ILE A 216 -8.69 4.96 -7.24
C ILE A 216 -10.13 5.03 -7.77
N ALA A 217 -10.34 4.69 -9.06
CA ALA A 217 -11.68 4.65 -9.66
C ALA A 217 -12.54 3.55 -9.04
N GLU A 218 -12.00 2.34 -8.87
CA GLU A 218 -12.68 1.19 -8.27
C GLU A 218 -13.21 1.53 -6.87
N LEU A 219 -12.34 2.02 -5.98
CA LEU A 219 -12.71 2.31 -4.59
C LEU A 219 -13.71 3.46 -4.44
N ARG A 220 -13.84 4.30 -5.46
CA ARG A 220 -14.78 5.42 -5.50
C ARG A 220 -16.03 5.10 -6.30
N ASN A 221 -16.11 3.91 -6.89
CA ASN A 221 -17.21 3.49 -7.76
C ASN A 221 -17.50 4.51 -8.88
N ILE A 222 -16.44 4.99 -9.55
CA ILE A 222 -16.51 5.89 -10.70
C ILE A 222 -15.81 5.27 -11.90
N ALA A 223 -16.13 5.70 -13.12
CA ALA A 223 -15.37 5.25 -14.29
C ALA A 223 -13.97 5.87 -14.30
N LEU A 224 -13.00 5.17 -14.90
CA LEU A 224 -11.61 5.65 -14.99
C LEU A 224 -11.50 7.05 -15.61
N ARG A 225 -12.30 7.32 -16.65
CA ARG A 225 -12.37 8.62 -17.34
C ARG A 225 -12.94 9.75 -16.48
N ASP A 226 -13.63 9.41 -15.39
CA ASP A 226 -14.30 10.36 -14.51
C ASP A 226 -13.42 10.77 -13.32
N ILE A 227 -12.20 10.19 -13.20
CA ILE A 227 -11.19 10.70 -12.26
C ILE A 227 -10.79 12.11 -12.70
N LYS A 228 -10.87 13.06 -11.76
CA LYS A 228 -10.54 14.48 -11.95
C LYS A 228 -9.42 14.89 -10.98
N PRO A 229 -8.80 16.07 -11.17
CA PRO A 229 -7.86 16.61 -10.17
C PRO A 229 -8.47 16.66 -8.75
N SER A 230 -9.76 16.98 -8.64
CA SER A 230 -10.47 16.96 -7.35
C SER A 230 -10.52 15.57 -6.71
N THR A 231 -10.57 14.50 -7.49
CA THR A 231 -10.49 13.12 -6.99
C THR A 231 -9.15 12.87 -6.28
N LEU A 232 -8.05 13.38 -6.85
CA LEU A 232 -6.72 13.25 -6.24
C LEU A 232 -6.56 14.14 -5.01
N LEU A 233 -7.20 15.31 -4.97
CA LEU A 233 -7.25 16.13 -3.76
C LEU A 233 -7.91 15.35 -2.61
N THR A 234 -9.02 14.67 -2.87
CA THR A 234 -9.66 13.79 -1.87
C THR A 234 -8.77 12.62 -1.46
N VAL A 235 -8.01 12.02 -2.40
CA VAL A 235 -7.02 10.97 -2.04
C VAL A 235 -5.97 11.52 -1.06
N LEU A 236 -5.48 12.74 -1.28
CA LEU A 236 -4.48 13.36 -0.40
C LEU A 236 -5.05 13.76 0.97
N GLU A 237 -6.32 14.15 1.03
CA GLU A 237 -7.04 14.39 2.30
C GLU A 237 -7.20 13.09 3.10
N GLU A 238 -7.68 12.03 2.45
CA GLU A 238 -7.82 10.69 3.05
C GLU A 238 -6.45 10.14 3.50
N TRP A 239 -5.39 10.36 2.70
CA TRP A 239 -4.03 10.00 3.08
C TRP A 239 -3.57 10.72 4.34
N GLN A 240 -3.84 12.02 4.46
CA GLN A 240 -3.45 12.82 5.62
C GLN A 240 -4.12 12.27 6.89
N GLU A 241 -5.44 12.07 6.83
CA GLU A 241 -6.21 11.50 7.94
C GLU A 241 -5.74 10.09 8.32
N ALA A 242 -5.53 9.23 7.32
CA ALA A 242 -5.12 7.86 7.54
C ALA A 242 -3.70 7.76 8.11
N SER A 243 -2.76 8.55 7.57
CA SER A 243 -1.39 8.62 8.04
C SER A 243 -1.33 9.14 9.47
N LEU A 244 -2.05 10.22 9.79
CA LEU A 244 -2.13 10.73 11.17
C LEU A 244 -2.72 9.67 12.11
N THR A 245 -3.80 9.00 11.71
CA THR A 245 -4.46 8.00 12.55
C THR A 245 -3.52 6.82 12.86
N LEU A 246 -2.93 6.22 11.83
CA LEU A 246 -2.08 5.03 11.99
C LEU A 246 -0.77 5.35 12.74
N ASN A 247 -0.12 6.47 12.41
CA ASN A 247 1.14 6.86 13.05
C ASN A 247 0.93 7.31 14.51
N ASN A 248 -0.17 7.97 14.85
CA ASN A 248 -0.48 8.29 16.25
C ASN A 248 -0.76 7.02 17.07
N GLN A 249 -1.41 6.01 16.50
CA GLN A 249 -1.57 4.72 17.19
C GLN A 249 -0.22 4.02 17.42
N ALA A 250 0.68 4.05 16.42
CA ALA A 250 2.04 3.52 16.58
C ALA A 250 2.87 4.31 17.60
N LEU A 251 2.67 5.63 17.70
CA LEU A 251 3.30 6.47 18.70
C LEU A 251 2.84 6.10 20.11
N LEU A 252 1.54 5.93 20.32
CA LEU A 252 0.98 5.48 21.60
C LEU A 252 1.54 4.11 22.00
N ASP A 253 1.61 3.16 21.06
CA ASP A 253 2.20 1.83 21.28
C ASP A 253 3.68 1.94 21.68
N ALA A 254 4.43 2.83 21.04
CA ALA A 254 5.83 3.12 21.39
C ALA A 254 5.99 3.70 22.80
N GLU A 255 5.15 4.67 23.17
CA GLU A 255 5.16 5.30 24.49
C GLU A 255 4.84 4.29 25.60
N LEU A 256 3.88 3.39 25.35
CA LEU A 256 3.57 2.29 26.27
C LEU A 256 4.76 1.34 26.42
N GLU A 257 5.39 0.91 25.32
CA GLU A 257 6.59 0.05 25.35
C GLU A 257 7.73 0.70 26.16
N LEU A 258 7.98 2.00 25.96
CA LEU A 258 8.97 2.76 26.71
C LEU A 258 8.64 2.84 28.21
N SER A 259 7.37 3.10 28.54
CA SER A 259 6.92 3.22 29.93
C SER A 259 7.13 1.91 30.69
N MET A 260 6.80 0.78 30.07
CA MET A 260 6.99 -0.55 30.66
C MET A 260 8.48 -0.84 30.87
N LYS A 261 9.33 -0.58 29.87
CA LYS A 261 10.79 -0.80 30.00
C LYS A 261 11.40 -0.01 31.16
N ARG A 262 11.02 1.26 31.32
CA ARG A 262 11.46 2.10 32.45
C ARG A 262 11.06 1.53 33.82
N SER A 263 9.89 0.88 33.91
CA SER A 263 9.44 0.25 35.15
C SER A 263 10.19 -1.04 35.50
N PHE A 264 10.72 -1.78 34.51
CA PHE A 264 11.39 -3.07 34.71
C PHE A 264 12.93 -3.00 34.73
N ALA A 265 13.54 -1.97 34.14
CA ALA A 265 15.00 -1.81 34.06
C ALA A 265 15.41 -0.32 34.22
N PRO A 266 15.33 0.26 35.42
CA PRO A 266 15.64 1.68 35.65
C PRO A 266 17.12 2.05 35.49
N GLU A 267 18.04 1.08 35.48
CA GLU A 267 19.50 1.30 35.38
C GLU A 267 20.09 1.13 33.97
N GLU A 268 19.32 0.64 32.98
CA GLU A 268 19.76 0.64 31.58
C GLU A 268 19.48 2.03 30.98
N GLY A 269 20.55 2.80 30.78
CA GLY A 269 20.52 4.17 30.29
C GLY A 269 19.66 4.38 29.04
N GLU A 270 19.06 5.58 28.96
CA GLU A 270 18.27 6.13 27.84
C GLU A 270 17.84 5.13 26.77
N VAL A 271 16.70 4.46 27.01
CA VAL A 271 15.99 3.70 25.96
C VAL A 271 15.91 4.60 24.71
N PRO A 272 16.27 4.14 23.49
CA PRO A 272 16.54 5.05 22.37
C PRO A 272 15.32 5.92 22.03
N ASN A 273 15.30 7.13 22.59
CA ASN A 273 14.27 8.15 22.40
C ASN A 273 14.18 8.58 20.92
N SER A 274 15.24 8.29 20.16
CA SER A 274 15.42 8.68 18.77
C SER A 274 14.34 8.15 17.82
N PHE A 275 13.81 6.93 18.01
CA PHE A 275 12.74 6.44 17.12
C PHE A 275 11.41 7.17 17.39
N VAL A 276 11.06 7.36 18.67
CA VAL A 276 9.85 8.09 19.07
C VAL A 276 9.94 9.54 18.60
N GLU A 277 11.10 10.17 18.72
CA GLU A 277 11.36 11.52 18.20
C GLU A 277 11.25 11.57 16.67
N LYS A 278 11.83 10.61 15.95
CA LYS A 278 11.68 10.48 14.49
C LYS A 278 10.21 10.35 14.10
N LEU A 279 9.43 9.52 14.80
CA LEU A 279 8.01 9.31 14.54
C LEU A 279 7.18 10.56 14.84
N ARG A 280 7.43 11.25 15.96
CA ARG A 280 6.79 12.55 16.28
C ARG A 280 7.10 13.59 15.21
N LYS A 281 8.36 13.69 14.78
CA LYS A 281 8.78 14.58 13.71
C LYS A 281 8.03 14.25 12.42
N TYR A 282 8.03 12.98 12.01
CA TYR A 282 7.29 12.53 10.83
C TYR A 282 5.80 12.91 10.91
N ILE A 283 5.14 12.63 12.04
CA ILE A 283 3.73 12.99 12.29
C ILE A 283 3.51 14.51 12.12
N SER A 284 4.41 15.33 12.66
CA SER A 284 4.29 16.80 12.56
C SER A 284 4.43 17.33 11.13
N GLU A 285 5.10 16.60 10.24
CA GLU A 285 5.30 16.98 8.84
C GLU A 285 4.13 16.55 7.92
N ILE A 286 3.28 15.60 8.36
CA ILE A 286 2.20 15.04 7.53
C ILE A 286 1.27 16.14 6.97
N PRO A 287 0.76 17.10 7.78
CA PRO A 287 -0.12 18.16 7.25
C PRO A 287 0.56 19.01 6.18
N HIS A 288 1.80 19.45 6.43
CA HIS A 288 2.56 20.26 5.48
C HIS A 288 2.81 19.51 4.16
N LYS A 289 3.13 18.21 4.22
CA LYS A 289 3.30 17.37 3.02
C LYS A 289 2.00 17.30 2.21
N ALA A 290 0.87 17.02 2.87
CA ALA A 290 -0.44 17.00 2.21
C ALA A 290 -0.77 18.33 1.56
N ASP A 291 -0.60 19.44 2.28
CA ASP A 291 -0.90 20.78 1.78
C ASP A 291 -0.04 21.15 0.57
N THR A 292 1.25 20.84 0.61
CA THR A 292 2.18 21.07 -0.52
C THR A 292 1.73 20.30 -1.77
N ALA A 293 1.36 19.03 -1.65
CA ALA A 293 0.90 18.24 -2.79
C ALA A 293 -0.48 18.70 -3.31
N LYS A 294 -1.42 19.03 -2.41
CA LYS A 294 -2.72 19.58 -2.80
C LYS A 294 -2.54 20.92 -3.52
N GLN A 295 -1.64 21.78 -3.06
CA GLN A 295 -1.33 23.06 -3.69
C GLN A 295 -0.71 22.84 -5.09
N PHE A 296 0.23 21.90 -5.22
CA PHE A 296 0.80 21.53 -6.52
C PHE A 296 -0.29 21.14 -7.53
N ILE A 297 -1.23 20.28 -7.13
CA ILE A 297 -2.35 19.86 -8.01
C ILE A 297 -3.20 21.06 -8.42
N LYS A 298 -3.57 21.93 -7.45
CA LYS A 298 -4.43 23.10 -7.71
C LYS A 298 -3.76 24.12 -8.64
N ASP A 299 -2.47 24.36 -8.45
CA ASP A 299 -1.76 25.43 -9.16
C ASP A 299 -1.24 24.98 -10.51
N ASN A 300 -0.87 23.71 -10.67
CA ASN A 300 -0.15 23.27 -11.86
C ASN A 300 -1.00 22.42 -12.80
N ILE A 301 -2.02 21.70 -12.33
CA ILE A 301 -2.80 20.81 -13.18
C ILE A 301 -3.97 21.57 -13.83
N ILE A 302 -4.01 21.56 -15.16
CA ILE A 302 -5.11 22.14 -15.95
C ILE A 302 -5.92 21.05 -16.66
N LEU A 303 -7.24 21.15 -16.58
CA LEU A 303 -8.12 20.38 -17.45
C LEU A 303 -8.00 20.96 -18.86
N ASN A 304 -7.71 20.12 -19.84
CA ASN A 304 -7.70 20.57 -21.22
C ASN A 304 -9.14 20.92 -21.62
N ASN A 305 -9.51 22.19 -21.54
CA ASN A 305 -10.70 22.72 -22.20
C ASN A 305 -10.38 22.87 -23.69
N LEU A 306 -10.18 21.75 -24.37
CA LEU A 306 -10.19 21.70 -25.82
C LEU A 306 -11.30 20.73 -26.21
N HIS A 307 -12.40 21.35 -26.62
CA HIS A 307 -13.45 20.74 -27.43
C HIS A 307 -12.88 19.98 -28.63
#